data_AF-A0A7J4V0F4-F1
#
_entry.id   AF-A0A7J4V0F4-F1
#
_cell.length_a   1.000
_cell.length_b   1.000
_cell.length_c   1.000
_cell.angle_alpha   90.00
_cell.angle_beta   90.00
_cell.angle_gamma   90.00
#
_symmetry.space_group_name_H-M   'P 1'
#
loop_
_entity.id
_entity.type
_entity.pdbx_description
1 polymer ?
#
loop_
_entity_poly.entity_id
_entity_poly.type
_entity_poly.pdbx_seq_one_letter_code
_entity_poly.pdbx_strand_id
1 'polypeptide(L)'
;MMDAAESRDIFLSCFKCGRIVRSSDAECPRCGLQFGPGTLFECPFCSGLIWRNAAKCSSCGIDLTEFSESVVKTSSNFDMDNFVDGIINNELEQLKSTIRRVACPGCGLMIRGDEDKCPRCDLPLEEAKVDCPVCGEKISISAKSCGSCQAVFEELPEEQLSAEEPPIPEPVVSEAPVHEEPRAVEPPPRAAHVVFKKPMVRKPVAKVSVARKPVARRPAAKPAAKKKAPVKKRTLKKSKTVRKKPSPVAKPKKRKR
;
A
#
# COMPACT_ATOMS: atom_id res chain seq x y z
N MET A 1 -42.75 13.57 -8.07
CA MET A 1 -41.31 13.83 -7.92
C MET A 1 -40.94 13.25 -6.56
N MET A 2 -40.42 12.02 -6.52
CA MET A 2 -40.06 11.35 -5.27
C MET A 2 -38.58 11.64 -5.00
N ASP A 3 -38.34 12.28 -3.86
CA ASP A 3 -37.04 12.66 -3.33
C ASP A 3 -36.04 11.49 -3.40
N ALA A 4 -35.00 11.69 -4.22
CA ALA A 4 -33.78 10.91 -4.13
C ALA A 4 -33.12 11.26 -2.80
N ALA A 5 -33.51 10.56 -1.74
CA ALA A 5 -32.83 10.62 -0.45
C ALA A 5 -31.35 10.33 -0.71
N GLU A 6 -30.54 11.35 -0.55
CA GLU A 6 -29.08 11.33 -0.68
C GLU A 6 -28.54 10.25 0.26
N SER A 7 -28.39 9.03 -0.27
CA SER A 7 -28.08 7.84 0.51
C SER A 7 -26.62 7.91 0.90
N ARG A 8 -26.34 8.35 2.12
CA ARG A 8 -25.00 8.34 2.70
C ARG A 8 -24.49 6.91 2.75
N ASP A 9 -23.26 6.71 2.32
CA ASP A 9 -22.62 5.40 2.33
C ASP A 9 -22.30 4.96 3.76
N ILE A 10 -23.18 4.17 4.36
CA ILE A 10 -22.86 3.43 5.58
C ILE A 10 -22.07 2.16 5.25
N PHE A 11 -21.16 1.76 6.16
CA PHE A 11 -20.37 0.54 6.05
C PHE A 11 -21.06 -0.62 6.77
N LEU A 12 -21.25 -1.73 6.08
CA LEU A 12 -21.97 -2.92 6.55
C LEU A 12 -21.12 -4.18 6.30
N SER A 13 -21.33 -5.26 7.05
CA SER A 13 -20.66 -6.53 6.74
C SER A 13 -21.54 -7.45 5.88
N CYS A 14 -20.93 -8.02 4.84
CA CYS A 14 -21.54 -9.03 3.99
C CYS A 14 -21.86 -10.29 4.81
N PHE A 15 -23.13 -10.71 4.83
CA PHE A 15 -23.55 -11.90 5.60
C PHE A 15 -22.87 -13.21 5.17
N LYS A 16 -22.36 -13.28 3.94
CA LYS A 16 -21.76 -14.51 3.40
C LYS A 16 -20.29 -14.66 3.78
N CYS A 17 -19.53 -13.57 3.78
CA CYS A 17 -18.07 -13.62 3.93
C CYS A 17 -17.50 -12.67 5.00
N GLY A 18 -18.36 -11.92 5.69
CA GLY A 18 -17.99 -10.95 6.73
C GLY A 18 -17.20 -9.74 6.22
N ARG A 19 -17.02 -9.58 4.90
CA ARG A 19 -16.29 -8.43 4.35
C ARG A 19 -17.11 -7.16 4.54
N ILE A 20 -16.44 -6.09 4.99
CA ILE A 20 -17.05 -4.75 5.06
C ILE A 20 -17.22 -4.21 3.65
N VAL A 21 -18.45 -3.81 3.34
CA VAL A 21 -18.91 -3.25 2.06
C VAL A 21 -19.66 -1.94 2.31
N ARG A 22 -19.77 -1.10 1.29
CA ARG A 22 -20.59 0.12 1.33
C ARG A 22 -22.05 -0.25 1.03
N SER A 23 -22.97 0.52 1.57
CA SER A 23 -24.41 0.39 1.30
C SER A 23 -24.76 0.63 -0.18
N SER A 24 -23.96 1.42 -0.90
CA SER A 24 -24.10 1.66 -2.34
C SER A 24 -23.52 0.57 -3.23
N ASP A 25 -22.72 -0.34 -2.69
CA ASP A 25 -22.16 -1.43 -3.49
C ASP A 25 -23.30 -2.31 -4.01
N ALA A 26 -23.25 -2.68 -5.29
CA ALA A 26 -24.22 -3.59 -5.90
C ALA A 26 -23.85 -5.07 -5.66
N GLU A 27 -22.59 -5.35 -5.35
CA GLU A 27 -22.10 -6.69 -5.07
C GLU A 27 -20.92 -6.70 -4.09
N CYS A 28 -20.69 -7.84 -3.45
CA CYS A 28 -19.55 -8.01 -2.56
C CYS A 28 -18.27 -8.29 -3.35
N PRO A 29 -17.21 -7.44 -3.23
CA PRO A 29 -15.96 -7.62 -3.99
C PRO A 29 -15.18 -8.88 -3.59
N ARG A 30 -15.51 -9.50 -2.45
CA ARG A 30 -14.82 -10.71 -1.97
C ARG A 30 -15.50 -12.01 -2.37
N CYS A 31 -16.83 -12.04 -2.48
CA CYS A 31 -17.58 -13.29 -2.68
C CYS A 31 -18.59 -13.23 -3.82
N GLY A 32 -18.68 -12.11 -4.55
CA GLY A 32 -19.57 -11.91 -5.70
C GLY A 32 -21.06 -11.94 -5.35
N LEU A 33 -21.41 -11.80 -4.06
CA LEU A 33 -22.80 -11.79 -3.64
C LEU A 33 -23.46 -10.48 -4.09
N GLN A 34 -24.51 -10.57 -4.88
CA GLN A 34 -25.27 -9.40 -5.33
C GLN A 34 -26.22 -8.89 -4.24
N PHE A 35 -26.30 -7.56 -4.11
CA PHE A 35 -27.07 -6.84 -3.12
C PHE A 35 -28.38 -6.32 -3.74
N GLY A 36 -29.43 -7.15 -3.72
CA GLY A 36 -30.77 -6.78 -4.20
C GLY A 36 -31.59 -5.91 -3.22
N PRO A 37 -32.75 -5.35 -3.65
CA PRO A 37 -33.65 -4.64 -2.75
C PRO A 37 -34.16 -5.60 -1.67
N GLY A 38 -33.86 -5.31 -0.40
CA GLY A 38 -34.23 -6.14 0.74
C GLY A 38 -33.16 -7.13 1.24
N THR A 39 -31.94 -7.10 0.69
CA THR A 39 -30.84 -7.86 1.31
C THR A 39 -30.51 -7.31 2.68
N LEU A 40 -30.45 -8.20 3.67
CA LEU A 40 -29.99 -7.89 5.02
C LEU A 40 -28.47 -7.97 5.09
N PHE A 41 -27.90 -7.11 5.92
CA PHE A 41 -26.49 -7.09 6.22
C PHE A 41 -26.27 -7.38 7.69
N GLU A 42 -25.05 -7.75 8.05
CA GLU A 42 -24.67 -7.89 9.44
C GLU A 42 -24.11 -6.57 9.98
N CYS A 43 -24.41 -6.27 11.24
CA CYS A 43 -23.81 -5.15 11.94
C CYS A 43 -22.35 -5.48 12.27
N PRO A 44 -21.37 -4.61 11.96
CA PRO A 44 -19.96 -4.88 12.22
C PRO A 44 -19.59 -5.00 13.71
N PHE A 45 -20.48 -4.56 14.62
CA PHE A 45 -20.23 -4.56 16.06
C PHE A 45 -20.86 -5.73 16.81
N CYS A 46 -22.08 -6.13 16.40
CA CYS A 46 -22.87 -7.12 17.13
C CYS A 46 -23.37 -8.27 16.25
N SER A 47 -23.00 -8.28 14.96
CA SER A 47 -23.45 -9.24 13.95
C SER A 47 -24.97 -9.41 13.83
N GLY A 48 -25.76 -8.47 14.35
CA GLY A 48 -27.22 -8.46 14.18
C GLY A 48 -27.59 -8.09 12.75
N LEU A 49 -28.71 -8.64 12.26
CA LEU A 49 -29.22 -8.34 10.92
C LEU A 49 -29.79 -6.91 10.87
N ILE A 50 -29.33 -6.14 9.89
CA ILE A 50 -29.72 -4.75 9.67
C ILE A 50 -30.05 -4.49 8.20
N TRP A 51 -30.90 -3.49 7.97
CA TRP A 51 -31.27 -3.04 6.63
C TRP A 51 -30.20 -2.14 6.03
N ARG A 52 -30.11 -2.12 4.69
CA ARG A 52 -29.14 -1.30 3.92
C ARG A 52 -29.12 0.18 4.31
N ASN A 53 -30.27 0.74 4.72
CA ASN A 53 -30.44 2.16 5.03
C ASN A 53 -30.70 2.41 6.53
N ALA A 54 -30.38 1.45 7.41
CA ALA A 54 -30.58 1.62 8.84
C ALA A 54 -29.56 2.60 9.43
N ALA A 55 -30.02 3.72 9.97
CA ALA A 55 -29.14 4.67 10.68
C ALA A 55 -28.61 4.09 12.01
N LYS A 56 -29.42 3.25 12.67
CA LYS A 56 -29.12 2.62 13.96
C LYS A 56 -29.31 1.11 13.89
N CYS A 57 -28.44 0.36 14.55
CA CYS A 57 -28.63 -1.07 14.69
C CYS A 57 -29.75 -1.39 15.67
N SER A 58 -30.73 -2.20 15.27
CA SER A 58 -31.84 -2.62 16.14
C SER A 58 -31.40 -3.55 17.29
N SER A 59 -30.25 -4.22 17.15
CA SER A 59 -29.75 -5.17 18.15
C SER A 59 -28.86 -4.53 19.21
N CYS A 60 -27.93 -3.64 18.82
CA CYS A 60 -26.97 -3.03 19.75
C CYS A 60 -27.14 -1.51 19.94
N GLY A 61 -28.00 -0.85 19.16
CA GLY A 61 -28.28 0.58 19.29
C GLY A 61 -27.19 1.52 18.76
N ILE A 62 -26.11 1.01 18.15
CA ILE A 62 -25.03 1.83 17.61
C ILE A 62 -25.51 2.61 16.37
N ASP A 63 -25.14 3.90 16.31
CA ASP A 63 -25.32 4.79 15.16
C ASP A 63 -24.30 4.45 14.06
N LEU A 64 -24.78 3.85 12.97
CA LEU A 64 -23.96 3.44 11.83
C LEU A 64 -23.52 4.65 10.98
N THR A 65 -24.30 5.73 11.00
CA THR A 65 -23.99 6.96 10.25
C THR A 65 -22.80 7.69 10.85
N GLU A 66 -22.77 7.88 12.17
CA GLU A 66 -21.64 8.51 12.86
C GLU A 66 -20.36 7.68 12.68
N PHE A 67 -20.50 6.35 12.75
CA PHE A 67 -19.38 5.46 12.46
C PHE A 67 -18.86 5.65 11.02
N SER A 68 -19.74 5.68 10.01
CA SER A 68 -19.31 5.89 8.63
C SER A 68 -18.59 7.22 8.41
N GLU A 69 -19.07 8.30 9.03
CA GLU A 69 -18.41 9.61 8.96
C GLU A 69 -17.03 9.58 9.62
N SER A 70 -16.90 8.89 10.76
CA SER A 70 -15.61 8.74 11.45
C SER A 70 -14.59 7.95 10.61
N VAL A 71 -15.05 6.91 9.90
CA VAL A 71 -14.19 6.09 9.03
C VAL A 71 -13.74 6.91 7.83
N VAL A 72 -14.66 7.59 7.15
CA VAL A 72 -14.36 8.45 5.98
C VAL A 72 -13.39 9.57 6.36
N LYS A 73 -13.60 10.22 7.50
CA LYS A 73 -12.72 11.27 8.01
C LYS A 73 -11.32 10.76 8.38
N THR A 74 -11.23 9.52 8.85
CA THR A 74 -9.94 8.90 9.17
C THR A 74 -9.20 8.51 7.89
N SER A 75 -9.90 7.92 6.93
CA SER A 75 -9.31 7.52 5.65
C SER A 75 -8.88 8.72 4.81
N SER A 76 -9.61 9.84 4.85
CA SER A 76 -9.21 11.05 4.12
C SER A 76 -7.94 11.70 4.68
N ASN A 77 -7.61 11.44 5.95
CA ASN A 77 -6.39 11.96 6.57
C ASN A 77 -5.17 11.05 6.36
N PHE A 78 -5.37 9.81 5.93
CA PHE A 78 -4.29 8.85 5.68
C PHE A 78 -4.18 8.60 4.17
N ASP A 79 -3.20 9.25 3.56
CA ASP A 79 -2.87 9.03 2.16
C ASP A 79 -1.90 7.84 2.06
N MET A 80 -2.40 6.73 1.52
CA MET A 80 -1.63 5.51 1.36
C MET A 80 -0.47 5.70 0.37
N ASP A 81 -0.66 6.52 -0.67
CA ASP A 81 0.34 6.70 -1.71
C ASP A 81 1.54 7.48 -1.16
N ASN A 82 1.28 8.59 -0.46
CA ASN A 82 2.33 9.33 0.25
C ASN A 82 3.07 8.47 1.31
N PHE A 83 2.37 7.55 1.98
CA PHE A 83 3.00 6.64 2.93
C PHE A 83 3.91 5.62 2.23
N VAL A 84 3.45 5.02 1.14
CA VAL A 84 4.23 4.08 0.33
C VAL A 84 5.43 4.78 -0.30
N ASP A 85 5.24 5.96 -0.87
CA ASP A 85 6.32 6.80 -1.39
C ASP A 85 7.32 7.17 -0.30
N GLY A 86 6.85 7.44 0.92
CA GLY A 86 7.71 7.68 2.09
C GLY A 86 8.60 6.48 2.42
N ILE A 87 8.05 5.26 2.36
CA ILE A 87 8.83 4.02 2.55
C ILE A 87 9.83 3.86 1.42
N ILE A 88 9.38 3.97 0.17
CA ILE A 88 10.24 3.80 -1.01
C ILE A 88 11.42 4.76 -0.95
N ASN A 89 11.17 6.05 -0.70
CA ASN A 89 12.22 7.06 -0.65
C ASN A 89 13.22 6.81 0.49
N ASN A 90 12.74 6.41 1.67
CA ASN A 90 13.60 6.10 2.80
C ASN A 90 14.47 4.85 2.53
N GLU A 91 13.87 3.79 1.97
CA GLU A 91 14.62 2.58 1.59
C GLU A 91 15.60 2.88 0.45
N LEU A 92 15.24 3.74 -0.50
CA LEU A 92 16.14 4.18 -1.58
C LEU A 92 17.33 4.96 -1.01
N GLU A 93 17.10 5.84 -0.05
CA GLU A 93 18.16 6.60 0.62
C GLU A 93 19.08 5.68 1.43
N GLN A 94 18.50 4.70 2.13
CA GLN A 94 19.27 3.66 2.81
C GLN A 94 20.10 2.84 1.80
N LEU A 95 19.52 2.41 0.67
CA LEU A 95 20.23 1.66 -0.37
C LEU A 95 21.35 2.47 -1.05
N LYS A 96 21.14 3.78 -1.26
CA LYS A 96 22.19 4.70 -1.75
C LYS A 96 23.34 4.81 -0.75
N SER A 97 23.04 4.78 0.55
CA SER A 97 24.06 4.81 1.61
C SER A 97 24.72 3.45 1.87
N THR A 98 24.03 2.34 1.59
CA THR A 98 24.60 1.00 1.62
C THR A 98 25.31 0.71 0.30
N ILE A 99 26.48 1.33 0.15
CA ILE A 99 27.64 0.87 -0.62
C ILE A 99 27.38 -0.43 -1.40
N ARG A 100 27.05 -0.30 -2.70
CA ARG A 100 26.84 -1.45 -3.59
C ARG A 100 28.16 -2.21 -3.73
N ARG A 101 28.20 -3.46 -3.28
CA ARG A 101 29.40 -4.29 -3.46
C ARG A 101 29.55 -4.65 -4.93
N VAL A 102 30.61 -4.16 -5.57
CA VAL A 102 30.94 -4.44 -6.98
C VAL A 102 32.09 -5.44 -7.02
N ALA A 103 32.09 -6.37 -7.96
CA ALA A 103 33.20 -7.30 -8.14
C ALA A 103 34.35 -6.60 -8.89
N CYS A 104 35.57 -6.71 -8.37
CA CYS A 104 36.76 -6.23 -9.07
C CYS A 104 36.95 -7.04 -10.37
N PRO A 105 37.09 -6.40 -11.55
CA PRO A 105 37.22 -7.10 -12.83
C PRO A 105 38.54 -7.89 -12.96
N GLY A 106 39.57 -7.55 -12.18
CA GLY A 106 40.85 -8.26 -12.23
C GLY A 106 40.92 -9.51 -11.36
N CYS A 107 40.41 -9.44 -10.12
CA CYS A 107 40.58 -10.52 -9.12
C CYS A 107 39.27 -11.08 -8.54
N GLY A 108 38.12 -10.55 -8.96
CA GLY A 108 36.79 -11.00 -8.51
C GLY A 108 36.45 -10.64 -7.06
N LEU A 109 37.27 -9.83 -6.38
CA LEU A 109 36.98 -9.41 -5.00
C LEU A 109 35.78 -8.45 -4.97
N MET A 110 34.82 -8.71 -4.08
CA MET A 110 33.69 -7.81 -3.82
C MET A 110 34.17 -6.56 -3.06
N ILE A 111 34.41 -5.48 -3.78
CA ILE A 111 34.83 -4.16 -3.27
C ILE A 111 33.61 -3.29 -2.99
N ARG A 112 33.81 -2.20 -2.25
CA ARG A 112 32.74 -1.27 -1.88
C ARG A 112 32.27 -0.36 -3.03
N GLY A 113 33.09 -0.18 -4.07
CA GLY A 113 32.74 0.67 -5.22
C GLY A 113 33.10 2.15 -5.05
N ASP A 114 33.47 2.58 -3.85
CA ASP A 114 33.98 3.93 -3.56
C ASP A 114 35.52 4.02 -3.57
N GLU A 115 36.21 2.93 -3.90
CA GLU A 115 37.67 2.83 -3.86
C GLU A 115 38.25 3.01 -5.28
N ASP A 116 39.23 3.88 -5.48
CA ASP A 116 39.83 4.10 -6.82
C ASP A 116 40.69 2.91 -7.29
N LYS A 117 41.09 2.04 -6.37
CA LYS A 117 41.99 0.90 -6.60
C LYS A 117 41.51 -0.32 -5.84
N CYS A 118 41.67 -1.50 -6.43
CA CYS A 118 41.35 -2.75 -5.73
C CYS A 118 42.40 -3.07 -4.64
N PRO A 119 42.02 -3.34 -3.38
CA PRO A 119 42.96 -3.62 -2.29
C PRO A 119 43.69 -4.97 -2.39
N ARG A 120 43.33 -5.83 -3.35
CA ARG A 120 43.93 -7.17 -3.50
C ARG A 120 44.85 -7.29 -4.71
N CYS A 121 44.55 -6.59 -5.81
CA CYS A 121 45.34 -6.64 -7.03
C CYS A 121 45.87 -5.27 -7.48
N ASP A 122 45.63 -4.22 -6.70
CA ASP A 122 46.03 -2.83 -6.95
C ASP A 122 45.60 -2.27 -8.31
N LEU A 123 44.62 -2.91 -8.96
CA LEU A 123 44.09 -2.49 -10.25
C LEU A 123 43.35 -1.15 -10.11
N PRO A 124 43.76 -0.10 -10.84
CA PRO A 124 43.01 1.16 -10.90
C PRO A 124 41.64 0.91 -11.54
N LEU A 125 40.55 1.24 -10.84
CA LEU A 125 39.20 0.98 -11.34
C LEU A 125 38.80 1.93 -12.47
N GLU A 126 39.38 3.14 -12.54
CA GLU A 126 39.13 4.09 -13.63
C GLU A 126 39.62 3.56 -15.00
N GLU A 127 40.69 2.75 -15.00
CA GLU A 127 41.28 2.17 -16.20
C GLU A 127 40.83 0.72 -16.43
N ALA A 128 39.94 0.21 -15.58
CA ALA A 128 39.51 -1.16 -15.65
C ALA A 128 38.72 -1.41 -16.94
N LYS A 129 39.09 -2.50 -17.62
CA LYS A 129 38.44 -2.96 -18.84
C LYS A 129 37.50 -4.10 -18.50
N VAL A 130 36.28 -4.03 -19.02
CA VAL A 130 35.26 -5.07 -18.94
C VAL A 130 35.20 -5.76 -20.30
N ASP A 131 34.89 -7.06 -20.32
CA ASP A 131 34.77 -7.78 -21.58
C ASP A 131 33.43 -7.45 -22.25
N CYS A 132 33.46 -7.12 -23.54
CA CYS A 132 32.26 -6.88 -24.32
C CYS A 132 31.38 -8.15 -24.35
N PRO A 133 30.09 -8.09 -23.98
CA PRO A 133 29.23 -9.28 -23.96
C PRO A 133 28.97 -9.88 -25.35
N VAL A 134 29.20 -9.12 -26.42
CA VAL A 134 28.95 -9.55 -27.80
C VAL A 134 30.16 -10.25 -28.41
N CYS A 135 31.37 -9.74 -28.18
CA CYS A 135 32.58 -10.22 -28.85
C CYS A 135 33.75 -10.57 -27.93
N GLY A 136 33.64 -10.33 -26.62
CA GLY A 136 34.68 -10.60 -25.64
C GLY A 136 35.86 -9.62 -25.63
N GLU A 137 35.83 -8.57 -26.47
CA GLU A 137 36.90 -7.56 -26.50
C GLU A 137 36.88 -6.69 -25.23
N LYS A 138 38.07 -6.34 -24.73
CA LYS A 138 38.23 -5.53 -23.50
C LYS A 138 37.90 -4.07 -23.77
N ILE A 139 36.74 -3.62 -23.29
CA ILE A 139 36.24 -2.25 -23.40
C ILE A 139 36.40 -1.50 -22.07
N SER A 140 36.63 -0.20 -22.12
CA SER A 140 36.61 0.63 -20.91
C SER A 140 35.19 0.73 -20.34
N ILE A 141 35.02 0.79 -19.02
CA ILE A 141 33.70 0.90 -18.35
C ILE A 141 32.89 2.11 -18.85
N SER A 142 33.56 3.18 -19.26
CA SER A 142 32.94 4.41 -19.79
C SER A 142 32.70 4.41 -21.30
N ALA A 143 33.04 3.33 -22.02
CA ALA A 143 32.87 3.26 -23.46
C ALA A 143 31.41 3.02 -23.84
N LYS A 144 30.82 3.98 -24.57
CA LYS A 144 29.43 3.91 -25.07
C LYS A 144 29.23 2.86 -26.18
N SER A 145 30.31 2.37 -26.76
CA SER A 145 30.27 1.32 -27.78
C SER A 145 31.57 0.52 -27.81
N CYS A 146 31.47 -0.72 -28.28
CA CYS A 146 32.62 -1.58 -28.49
C CYS A 146 33.34 -1.21 -29.80
N GLY A 147 34.65 -0.96 -29.75
CA GLY A 147 35.43 -0.63 -30.94
C GLY A 147 35.57 -1.75 -31.96
N SER A 148 35.43 -3.03 -31.57
CA SER A 148 35.61 -4.17 -32.49
C SER A 148 34.31 -4.61 -33.14
N CYS A 149 33.25 -4.84 -32.36
CA CYS A 149 31.96 -5.32 -32.87
C CYS A 149 30.90 -4.23 -33.03
N GLN A 150 31.22 -2.98 -32.65
CA GLN A 150 30.34 -1.82 -32.73
C GLN A 150 29.04 -1.95 -31.92
N ALA A 151 28.97 -2.91 -31.00
CA ALA A 151 27.86 -3.01 -30.06
C ALA A 151 27.74 -1.71 -29.26
N VAL A 152 26.58 -1.06 -29.35
CA VAL A 152 26.27 0.18 -28.62
C VAL A 152 25.74 -0.21 -27.24
N PHE A 153 26.38 0.30 -26.20
CA PHE A 153 25.94 0.18 -24.81
C PHE A 153 25.09 1.39 -24.51
N GLU A 154 23.86 1.36 -25.02
CA GLU A 154 22.88 2.37 -24.71
C GLU A 154 22.34 2.08 -23.31
N GLU A 155 22.79 2.87 -22.32
CA GLU A 155 22.03 3.04 -21.09
C GLU A 155 20.72 3.70 -21.50
N LEU A 156 19.67 2.89 -21.67
CA LEU A 156 18.31 3.36 -21.92
C LEU A 156 18.00 4.46 -20.89
N PRO A 157 17.84 5.72 -21.31
CA PRO A 157 17.34 6.76 -20.43
C PRO A 157 15.97 6.32 -19.93
N GLU A 158 15.73 6.40 -18.62
CA GLU A 158 14.47 6.03 -17.96
C GLU A 158 13.23 6.83 -18.46
N GLU A 159 13.37 7.64 -19.51
CA GLU A 159 12.36 8.58 -20.00
C GLU A 159 11.55 8.09 -21.22
N GLN A 160 11.73 6.85 -21.70
CA GLN A 160 11.01 6.34 -22.89
C GLN A 160 10.12 5.11 -22.66
N LEU A 161 9.87 4.71 -21.41
CA LEU A 161 8.85 3.68 -21.11
C LEU A 161 7.42 4.22 -20.97
N SER A 162 7.17 5.49 -21.29
CA SER A 162 5.85 6.13 -21.10
C SER A 162 5.10 6.50 -22.39
N ALA A 163 5.53 6.05 -23.57
CA ALA A 163 4.81 6.36 -24.80
C ALA A 163 4.69 5.15 -25.72
N GLU A 164 3.44 4.83 -26.04
CA GLU A 164 2.96 3.95 -27.10
C GLU A 164 2.85 2.46 -26.77
N GLU A 165 1.87 2.15 -25.91
CA GLU A 165 1.16 0.88 -25.98
C GLU A 165 0.35 0.86 -27.30
N PRO A 166 0.64 -0.03 -28.26
CA PRO A 166 -0.16 -0.14 -29.48
C PRO A 166 -1.57 -0.63 -29.11
N PRO A 167 -2.64 -0.09 -29.73
CA PRO A 167 -4.01 -0.49 -29.43
C PRO A 167 -4.18 -1.98 -29.75
N ILE A 168 -4.49 -2.75 -28.71
CA ILE A 168 -4.91 -4.14 -28.83
C ILE A 168 -6.21 -4.13 -29.67
N PRO A 169 -6.27 -4.78 -30.84
CA PRO A 169 -7.52 -4.84 -31.59
C PRO A 169 -8.55 -5.65 -30.81
N GLU A 170 -9.71 -5.04 -30.59
CA GLU A 170 -10.87 -5.63 -29.92
C GLU A 170 -11.27 -6.95 -30.62
N PRO A 171 -11.50 -8.05 -29.87
CA PRO A 171 -12.10 -9.23 -30.47
C PRO A 171 -13.56 -8.93 -30.78
N VAL A 172 -13.82 -8.85 -32.08
CA VAL A 172 -15.13 -8.65 -32.72
C VAL A 172 -16.14 -9.64 -32.16
N VAL A 173 -17.18 -9.09 -31.54
CA VAL A 173 -18.43 -9.77 -31.21
C VAL A 173 -19.04 -10.26 -32.52
N SER A 174 -19.25 -11.57 -32.64
CA SER A 174 -20.14 -12.14 -33.67
C SER A 174 -21.39 -12.67 -32.98
N GLU A 175 -22.47 -11.92 -33.16
CA GLU A 175 -23.82 -12.32 -32.79
C GLU A 175 -24.33 -13.40 -33.76
N ALA A 176 -24.66 -14.58 -33.19
CA ALA A 176 -25.87 -15.40 -33.40
C ALA A 176 -26.16 -15.98 -34.83
N PRO A 177 -27.06 -16.99 -35.04
CA PRO A 177 -28.15 -17.40 -34.15
C PRO A 177 -28.58 -18.90 -34.13
N VAL A 178 -29.63 -19.13 -33.32
CA VAL A 178 -30.72 -20.13 -33.34
C VAL A 178 -30.56 -21.57 -32.82
N HIS A 179 -31.33 -21.82 -31.74
CA HIS A 179 -32.23 -22.95 -31.43
C HIS A 179 -31.73 -24.41 -31.50
N GLU A 180 -31.74 -25.08 -30.34
CA GLU A 180 -32.61 -26.25 -30.16
C GLU A 180 -33.05 -26.39 -28.68
N GLU A 181 -34.33 -26.71 -28.50
CA GLU A 181 -35.05 -26.87 -27.23
C GLU A 181 -34.68 -28.19 -26.48
N PRO A 182 -35.09 -28.35 -25.21
CA PRO A 182 -34.44 -29.25 -24.27
C PRO A 182 -34.92 -30.71 -24.39
N ARG A 183 -33.98 -31.65 -24.42
CA ARG A 183 -34.28 -33.05 -24.12
C ARG A 183 -34.38 -33.25 -22.61
N ALA A 184 -35.59 -33.60 -22.18
CA ALA A 184 -35.89 -34.14 -20.87
C ALA A 184 -35.02 -35.38 -20.61
N VAL A 185 -34.14 -35.29 -19.60
CA VAL A 185 -33.49 -36.46 -19.01
C VAL A 185 -34.26 -36.81 -17.75
N GLU A 186 -34.80 -38.02 -17.75
CA GLU A 186 -35.61 -38.60 -16.68
C GLU A 186 -34.87 -38.64 -15.33
N PRO A 187 -35.58 -38.49 -14.20
CA PRO A 187 -34.97 -38.62 -12.88
C PRO A 187 -34.61 -40.08 -12.59
N PRO A 188 -33.42 -40.36 -12.00
CA PRO A 188 -33.08 -41.71 -11.56
C PRO A 188 -34.01 -42.19 -10.43
N PRO A 189 -34.28 -43.51 -10.35
CA PRO A 189 -35.29 -44.06 -9.47
C PRO A 189 -34.93 -43.88 -7.99
N ARG A 190 -35.95 -43.51 -7.21
CA ARG A 190 -35.95 -43.51 -5.75
C ARG A 190 -35.50 -44.87 -5.23
N ALA A 191 -34.40 -44.89 -4.49
CA ALA A 191 -34.02 -46.01 -3.65
C ALA A 191 -33.66 -45.53 -2.24
N ALA A 192 -34.28 -46.21 -1.27
CA ALA A 192 -33.97 -46.27 0.15
C ALA A 192 -34.23 -45.03 1.01
N HIS A 193 -35.34 -45.13 1.75
CA HIS A 193 -35.62 -44.42 2.99
C HIS A 193 -34.42 -44.52 3.95
N VAL A 194 -33.75 -43.39 4.20
CA VAL A 194 -32.85 -43.26 5.34
C VAL A 194 -33.70 -42.93 6.55
N VAL A 195 -33.78 -43.90 7.47
CA VAL A 195 -34.48 -43.80 8.75
C VAL A 195 -33.91 -42.62 9.55
N PHE A 196 -34.74 -41.60 9.77
CA PHE A 196 -34.50 -40.51 10.72
C PHE A 196 -34.36 -41.10 12.13
N LYS A 197 -33.13 -41.29 12.61
CA LYS A 197 -32.89 -41.50 14.04
C LYS A 197 -32.99 -40.14 14.74
N LYS A 198 -34.03 -39.99 15.56
CA LYS A 198 -34.25 -38.85 16.47
C LYS A 198 -32.95 -38.50 17.21
N PRO A 199 -32.51 -37.24 17.26
CA PRO A 199 -31.41 -36.86 18.13
C PRO A 199 -31.86 -37.02 19.59
N MET A 200 -31.14 -37.86 20.34
CA MET A 200 -31.32 -38.00 21.78
C MET A 200 -30.98 -36.67 22.45
N VAL A 201 -31.93 -36.17 23.22
CA VAL A 201 -31.77 -35.05 24.15
C VAL A 201 -30.62 -35.37 25.11
N ARG A 202 -29.46 -34.76 24.90
CA ARG A 202 -28.37 -34.77 25.88
C ARG A 202 -28.77 -33.83 27.03
N LYS A 203 -28.96 -34.43 28.20
CA LYS A 203 -29.18 -33.74 29.47
C LYS A 203 -28.06 -32.71 29.74
N PRO A 204 -28.37 -31.54 30.33
CA PRO A 204 -27.36 -30.55 30.65
C PRO A 204 -26.39 -31.12 31.70
N VAL A 205 -25.11 -31.19 31.34
CA VAL A 205 -24.04 -31.47 32.30
C VAL A 205 -23.83 -30.22 33.15
N ALA A 206 -23.97 -30.38 34.46
CA ALA A 206 -23.72 -29.34 35.45
C ALA A 206 -22.31 -28.75 35.26
N LYS A 207 -22.25 -27.44 34.99
CA LYS A 207 -20.98 -26.71 34.91
C LYS A 207 -20.41 -26.61 36.32
N VAL A 208 -19.29 -27.28 36.54
CA VAL A 208 -18.41 -27.06 37.70
C VAL A 208 -17.94 -25.60 37.66
N SER A 209 -18.36 -24.82 38.64
CA SER A 209 -17.92 -23.45 38.88
C SER A 209 -16.48 -23.45 39.39
N VAL A 210 -15.52 -23.29 38.49
CA VAL A 210 -14.14 -22.97 38.91
C VAL A 210 -14.13 -21.51 39.34
N ALA A 211 -14.22 -21.29 40.66
CA ALA A 211 -14.05 -19.99 41.29
C ALA A 211 -12.63 -19.46 41.01
N ARG A 212 -12.50 -18.55 40.05
CA ARG A 212 -11.28 -17.77 39.88
C ARG A 212 -11.20 -16.75 41.01
N LYS A 213 -10.22 -16.94 41.91
CA LYS A 213 -9.85 -15.97 42.94
C LYS A 213 -9.63 -14.58 42.32
N PRO A 214 -10.12 -13.50 42.94
CA PRO A 214 -9.85 -12.15 42.48
C PRO A 214 -8.35 -11.85 42.64
N VAL A 215 -7.68 -11.56 41.53
CA VAL A 215 -6.33 -11.00 41.56
C VAL A 215 -6.47 -9.55 42.04
N ALA A 216 -5.95 -9.26 43.22
CA ALA A 216 -5.88 -7.91 43.76
C ALA A 216 -5.17 -6.99 42.75
N ARG A 217 -5.90 -5.99 42.24
CA ARG A 217 -5.31 -4.88 41.48
C ARG A 217 -4.33 -4.15 42.39
N ARG A 218 -3.03 -4.20 42.05
CA ARG A 218 -2.05 -3.24 42.59
C ARG A 218 -2.56 -1.83 42.31
N PRO A 219 -2.61 -0.92 43.31
CA PRO A 219 -2.97 0.47 43.07
C PRO A 219 -1.93 1.11 42.15
N ALA A 220 -2.43 1.80 41.12
CA ALA A 220 -1.62 2.57 40.20
C ALA A 220 -0.80 3.61 40.98
N ALA A 221 0.52 3.61 40.77
CA ALA A 221 1.39 4.66 41.27
C ALA A 221 0.95 6.00 40.68
N LYS A 222 0.65 6.96 41.55
CA LYS A 222 0.31 8.34 41.20
C LYS A 222 1.46 8.97 40.39
N PRO A 223 1.20 9.71 39.31
CA PRO A 223 2.24 10.48 38.63
C PRO A 223 2.77 11.56 39.57
N ALA A 224 4.09 11.55 39.79
CA ALA A 224 4.78 12.55 40.57
C ALA A 224 4.63 13.94 39.94
N ALA A 225 4.17 14.90 40.74
CA ALA A 225 4.13 16.31 40.40
C ALA A 225 5.54 16.81 40.04
N LYS A 226 5.76 17.12 38.76
CA LYS A 226 6.96 17.83 38.31
C LYS A 226 6.91 19.25 38.88
N LYS A 227 7.79 19.50 39.86
CA LYS A 227 8.12 20.83 40.38
C LYS A 227 8.56 21.72 39.22
N LYS A 228 7.92 22.88 39.11
CA LYS A 228 8.28 23.97 38.18
C LYS A 228 9.71 24.41 38.48
N ALA A 229 10.61 24.28 37.50
CA ALA A 229 11.92 24.90 37.54
C ALA A 229 11.80 26.41 37.23
N PRO A 230 12.61 27.27 37.86
CA PRO A 230 12.50 28.72 37.73
C PRO A 230 12.92 29.22 36.34
N VAL A 231 12.08 30.11 35.82
CA VAL A 231 12.27 30.88 34.58
C VAL A 231 13.55 31.72 34.69
N LYS A 232 14.64 31.28 34.05
CA LYS A 232 15.81 32.13 33.80
C LYS A 232 15.45 33.11 32.67
N LYS A 233 15.19 34.37 33.06
CA LYS A 233 15.13 35.52 32.14
C LYS A 233 16.45 35.61 31.37
N ARG A 234 16.46 35.16 30.11
CA ARG A 234 17.57 35.42 29.18
C ARG A 234 17.35 36.80 28.59
N THR A 235 18.20 37.73 29.01
CA THR A 235 18.29 39.09 28.47
C THR A 235 18.66 39.03 26.98
N LEU A 236 17.85 39.68 26.14
CA LEU A 236 18.20 39.93 24.73
C LEU A 236 19.43 40.85 24.69
N LYS A 237 20.58 40.29 24.34
CA LYS A 237 21.71 41.09 23.84
C LYS A 237 21.39 41.50 22.40
N LYS A 238 21.14 42.79 22.20
CA LYS A 238 21.12 43.48 20.89
C LYS A 238 22.40 43.14 20.11
N SER A 239 22.30 42.25 19.13
CA SER A 239 23.30 42.11 18.07
C SER A 239 23.17 43.30 17.12
N LYS A 240 24.21 44.15 17.11
CA LYS A 240 24.37 45.26 16.18
C LYS A 240 24.38 44.74 14.74
N THR A 241 23.38 45.12 13.97
CA THR A 241 23.34 44.98 12.51
C THR A 241 24.38 45.90 11.88
N VAL A 242 25.54 45.35 11.51
CA VAL A 242 26.53 46.06 10.70
C VAL A 242 26.01 46.08 9.26
N ARG A 243 25.51 47.24 8.82
CA ARG A 243 25.20 47.53 7.41
C ARG A 243 26.47 47.38 6.58
N LYS A 244 26.60 46.28 5.85
CA LYS A 244 27.57 46.15 4.75
C LYS A 244 27.15 47.12 3.64
N LYS A 245 28.00 48.10 3.36
CA LYS A 245 27.85 49.03 2.23
C LYS A 245 27.89 48.26 0.90
N PRO A 246 27.04 48.58 -0.08
CA PRO A 246 27.16 48.02 -1.42
C PRO A 246 28.40 48.57 -2.14
N SER A 247 29.08 47.66 -2.82
CA SER A 247 30.28 47.88 -3.62
C SER A 247 30.01 48.82 -4.81
N PRO A 248 30.96 49.69 -5.22
CA PRO A 248 30.78 50.54 -6.39
C PRO A 248 30.87 49.72 -7.70
N VAL A 249 29.84 49.89 -8.53
CA VAL A 249 29.74 49.36 -9.90
C VAL A 249 30.85 49.95 -10.78
N ALA A 250 31.64 49.07 -11.40
CA ALA A 250 32.68 49.43 -12.37
C ALA A 250 32.04 49.97 -13.67
N LYS A 251 32.49 51.16 -14.10
CA LYS A 251 32.08 51.79 -15.36
C LYS A 251 32.66 51.02 -16.57
N PRO A 252 31.89 50.84 -17.66
CA PRO A 252 32.40 50.28 -18.90
C PRO A 252 33.33 51.27 -19.62
N LYS A 253 34.53 50.79 -19.99
CA LYS A 253 35.49 51.51 -20.84
C LYS A 253 34.92 51.65 -22.26
N LYS A 254 34.62 52.89 -22.68
CA LYS A 254 34.44 53.24 -24.09
C LYS A 254 35.73 52.93 -24.87
N ARG A 255 35.68 51.96 -25.79
CA ARG A 255 36.67 51.83 -26.86
C ARG A 255 36.36 52.92 -27.90
N LYS A 256 37.32 53.81 -28.12
CA LYS A 256 37.42 54.63 -29.34
C LYS A 256 38.04 53.75 -30.42
N ARG A 257 37.32 53.55 -31.52
CA ARG A 257 37.88 53.50 -32.86
C ARG A 257 36.76 53.68 -33.86
#